data_AF-A0A935WSG6-F1
#
_entry.id   AF-A0A935WSG6-F1
#
_cell.length_a   1.000
_cell.length_b   1.000
_cell.length_c   1.000
_cell.angle_alpha   90.00
_cell.angle_beta   90.00
_cell.angle_gamma   90.00
#
_symmetry.space_group_name_H-M   'P 1'
#
loop_
_entity.id
_entity.type
_entity.pdbx_description
1 polymer ?
#
loop_
_entity_poly.entity_id
_entity_poly.type
_entity_poly.pdbx_seq_one_letter_code
_entity_poly.pdbx_strand_id
1 'polypeptide(L)'
;MPKNRDELASFKIRDLKRPEVRSFTKAQDPKPGDPAASADAPSVGFPAVEARLERGTIEAVADELRPSYEALEALERAQPKLKHAARKSMAAYERAADLFEYLFATKAAMGSPSDKNPGE
;
A
#
# COMPACT_ATOMS: atom_id res chain seq x y z
N MET A 1 14.15 -19.10 -57.43
CA MET A 1 13.79 -19.64 -56.09
C MET A 1 14.57 -18.85 -55.04
N PRO A 2 13.92 -17.99 -54.24
CA PRO A 2 14.62 -17.22 -53.23
C PRO A 2 15.02 -18.13 -52.06
N LYS A 3 16.33 -18.20 -51.76
CA LYS A 3 16.88 -18.91 -50.59
C LYS A 3 16.91 -17.96 -49.39
N ASN A 4 15.75 -17.64 -48.82
CA ASN A 4 15.64 -16.84 -47.60
C ASN A 4 14.82 -17.61 -46.55
N ARG A 5 15.30 -18.77 -46.09
CA ARG A 5 14.61 -19.53 -45.05
C ARG A 5 15.46 -20.03 -43.88
N ASP A 6 16.78 -19.89 -43.91
CA ASP A 6 17.65 -20.54 -42.90
C ASP A 6 18.49 -19.58 -42.04
N GLU A 7 18.21 -18.27 -42.06
CA GLU A 7 18.79 -17.32 -41.10
C GLU A 7 17.73 -16.75 -40.17
N LEU A 8 16.95 -17.64 -39.54
CA LEU A 8 16.29 -17.26 -38.29
C LEU A 8 17.36 -17.26 -37.21
N ALA A 9 18.00 -16.10 -37.02
CA ALA A 9 18.96 -15.87 -35.95
C ALA A 9 18.40 -16.43 -34.64
N SER A 10 19.06 -17.46 -34.11
CA SER A 10 18.62 -18.09 -32.87
C SER A 10 18.82 -17.10 -31.73
N PHE A 11 17.75 -16.45 -31.29
CA PHE A 11 17.78 -15.64 -30.07
C PHE A 11 17.94 -16.56 -28.87
N LYS A 12 19.16 -16.70 -28.36
CA LYS A 12 19.38 -17.38 -27.08
C LYS A 12 19.07 -16.37 -25.98
N ILE A 13 18.17 -16.73 -25.07
CA ILE A 13 17.78 -15.89 -23.91
C ILE A 13 19.01 -15.46 -23.08
N ARG A 14 20.13 -16.18 -23.21
CA ARG A 14 21.40 -15.87 -22.56
C ARG A 14 22.12 -14.63 -23.13
N ASP A 15 21.77 -14.18 -24.33
CA ASP A 15 22.31 -12.95 -24.95
C ASP A 15 21.58 -11.69 -24.48
N LEU A 16 20.47 -11.84 -23.75
CA LEU A 16 19.79 -10.73 -23.12
C LEU A 16 20.57 -10.31 -21.87
N LYS A 17 21.28 -9.19 -21.97
CA LYS A 17 21.83 -8.49 -20.81
C LYS A 17 20.66 -8.24 -19.86
N ARG A 18 20.71 -8.80 -18.64
CA ARG A 18 19.67 -8.59 -17.63
C ARG A 18 19.49 -7.08 -17.50
N PRO A 19 18.28 -6.51 -17.71
CA PRO A 19 18.09 -5.10 -17.51
C PRO A 19 18.53 -4.78 -16.08
N GLU A 20 19.43 -3.81 -15.95
CA GLU A 20 19.77 -3.24 -14.66
C GLU A 20 18.50 -2.57 -14.15
N VAL A 21 17.68 -3.36 -13.45
CA VAL A 21 16.72 -2.80 -12.53
C VAL A 21 17.60 -2.03 -11.58
N ARG A 22 17.59 -0.69 -11.69
CA ARG A 22 18.06 0.18 -10.62
C ARG A 22 17.28 -0.31 -9.41
N SER A 23 17.93 -1.18 -8.64
CA SER A 23 17.48 -1.52 -7.31
C SER A 23 17.28 -0.16 -6.68
N PHE A 24 16.01 0.22 -6.48
CA PHE A 24 15.69 1.29 -5.57
C PHE A 24 16.44 0.88 -4.32
N THR A 25 17.58 1.54 -4.15
CA THR A 25 18.48 1.33 -3.04
C THR A 25 17.57 1.40 -1.85
N LYS A 26 17.47 0.25 -1.17
CA LYS A 26 17.20 0.16 0.26
C LYS A 26 17.60 1.51 0.84
N ALA A 27 16.60 2.30 1.25
CA ALA A 27 16.82 3.65 1.74
C ALA A 27 18.06 3.59 2.61
N GLN A 28 19.12 4.30 2.21
CA GLN A 28 20.35 4.33 2.99
C GLN A 28 19.91 4.63 4.42
N ASP A 29 20.22 3.73 5.35
CA ASP A 29 20.08 4.03 6.77
C ASP A 29 20.78 5.40 6.96
N PRO A 30 20.04 6.43 7.41
CA PRO A 30 20.56 7.78 7.41
C PRO A 30 21.83 7.81 8.25
N LYS A 31 22.90 8.39 7.69
CA LYS A 31 24.14 8.63 8.44
C LYS A 31 23.78 9.40 9.71
N PRO A 32 24.28 8.99 10.89
CA PRO A 32 24.07 9.75 12.11
C PRO A 32 24.77 11.11 11.92
N GLY A 33 23.98 12.18 11.77
CA GLY A 33 24.47 13.54 11.57
C GLY A 33 24.03 14.24 10.29
N ASP A 34 23.19 13.64 9.45
CA ASP A 34 22.56 14.35 8.33
C ASP A 34 21.36 15.18 8.84
N PRO A 35 21.35 16.52 8.74
CA PRO A 35 20.24 17.36 9.22
C PRO A 35 18.95 17.17 8.40
N ALA A 36 18.98 16.39 7.32
CA ALA A 36 17.80 15.92 6.60
C ALA A 36 17.14 14.68 7.24
N ALA A 37 17.78 14.07 8.24
CA ALA A 37 17.26 12.94 9.02
C ALA A 37 16.88 13.35 10.45
N SER A 38 16.56 14.62 10.68
CA SER A 38 15.81 15.00 11.86
C SER A 38 14.45 14.30 11.82
N ALA A 39 14.16 13.53 12.87
CA ALA A 39 12.87 12.89 13.12
C ALA A 39 11.71 13.91 13.33
N ASP A 40 11.95 15.18 12.99
CA ASP A 40 11.04 16.33 13.06
C ASP A 40 10.78 16.92 11.66
N ALA A 41 11.05 16.19 10.57
CA ALA A 41 10.41 16.54 9.32
C ALA A 41 8.89 16.44 9.56
N PRO A 42 8.12 17.55 9.47
CA PRO A 42 6.68 17.48 9.65
C PRO A 42 6.21 16.43 8.65
N SER A 43 5.58 15.36 9.16
CA SER A 43 4.85 14.42 8.32
C SER A 43 4.10 15.29 7.31
N VAL A 44 4.31 15.08 6.01
CA VAL A 44 3.67 15.89 4.94
C VAL A 44 2.16 15.61 4.88
N GLY A 45 1.61 15.15 6.00
CA GLY A 45 0.36 14.47 6.18
C GLY A 45 0.26 13.23 5.33
N PHE A 46 -0.85 12.52 5.56
CA PHE A 46 -1.45 11.76 4.48
C PHE A 46 -2.73 12.50 4.11
N PRO A 47 -2.70 13.53 3.25
CA PRO A 47 -3.83 14.45 3.07
C PRO A 47 -5.14 13.75 2.71
N ALA A 48 -5.07 12.66 1.95
CA ALA A 48 -6.23 11.83 1.61
C ALA A 48 -6.77 11.04 2.81
N VAL A 49 -5.90 10.56 3.69
CA VAL A 49 -6.28 9.83 4.92
C VAL A 49 -6.82 10.81 5.96
N GLU A 50 -6.17 11.95 6.15
CA GLU A 50 -6.61 13.02 7.05
C GLU A 50 -7.99 13.56 6.64
N ALA A 51 -8.18 13.86 5.36
CA ALA A 51 -9.48 14.26 4.83
C ALA A 51 -10.59 13.23 5.10
N ARG A 52 -10.27 11.94 5.02
CA ARG A 52 -11.21 10.84 5.33
C ARG A 52 -11.47 10.73 6.83
N LEU A 53 -10.45 10.89 7.66
CA LEU A 53 -10.60 10.90 9.12
C LEU A 53 -11.41 12.10 9.60
N GLU A 54 -11.24 13.27 8.99
CA GLU A 54 -11.92 14.50 9.39
C GLU A 54 -13.41 14.47 9.03
N ARG A 55 -13.74 14.08 7.79
CA ARG A 55 -15.09 14.22 7.21
C ARG A 55 -15.90 12.93 7.14
N GLY A 56 -15.24 11.78 7.24
CA GLY A 56 -15.86 10.47 7.07
C GLY A 56 -16.14 9.75 8.38
N THR A 57 -16.77 8.60 8.25
CA THR A 57 -16.86 7.59 9.31
C THR A 57 -16.17 6.31 8.83
N ILE A 58 -15.89 5.41 9.76
CA ILE A 58 -15.31 4.11 9.41
C ILE A 58 -16.24 3.29 8.50
N GLU A 59 -17.56 3.42 8.69
CA GLU A 59 -18.58 2.76 7.86
C GLU A 59 -18.55 3.27 6.42
N ALA A 60 -18.43 4.57 6.22
CA ALA A 60 -18.33 5.15 4.88
C ALA A 60 -17.08 4.67 4.13
N VAL A 61 -15.95 4.53 4.83
CA VAL A 61 -14.72 3.96 4.24
C VAL A 61 -14.90 2.47 3.94
N ALA A 62 -15.57 1.71 4.82
CA ALA A 62 -15.85 0.30 4.59
C ALA A 62 -16.76 0.09 3.37
N ASP A 63 -17.79 0.92 3.19
CA ASP A 63 -18.70 0.87 2.04
C ASP A 63 -17.98 1.21 0.73
N GLU A 64 -17.05 2.16 0.74
CA GLU A 64 -16.21 2.49 -0.43
C GLU A 64 -15.31 1.31 -0.84
N LEU A 65 -14.73 0.60 0.13
CA LEU A 65 -13.75 -0.46 -0.11
C LEU A 65 -14.37 -1.83 -0.41
N ARG A 66 -15.62 -2.07 0.03
CA ARG A 66 -16.34 -3.34 -0.15
C ARG A 66 -16.32 -3.87 -1.58
N PRO A 67 -16.65 -3.09 -2.63
CA PRO A 67 -16.72 -3.62 -3.99
C PRO A 67 -15.35 -4.10 -4.51
N SER A 68 -14.27 -3.41 -4.10
CA SER A 68 -12.91 -3.79 -4.46
C SER A 68 -12.49 -5.09 -3.78
N TYR A 69 -12.89 -5.28 -2.52
CA TYR A 69 -12.63 -6.50 -1.79
C TYR A 69 -13.39 -7.69 -2.39
N GLU A 70 -14.67 -7.53 -2.71
CA GLU A 70 -15.48 -8.56 -3.39
C GLU A 70 -14.91 -8.96 -4.75
N ALA A 71 -14.38 -7.98 -5.51
CA ALA A 71 -13.69 -8.26 -6.77
C ALA A 71 -12.43 -9.12 -6.57
N LEU A 72 -11.69 -8.91 -5.47
CA LEU A 72 -10.54 -9.74 -5.11
C LEU A 72 -10.97 -11.15 -4.71
N GLU A 73 -12.07 -11.31 -3.97
CA GLU A 73 -12.63 -12.64 -3.65
C GLU A 73 -13.06 -13.39 -4.91
N ALA A 74 -13.71 -12.70 -5.84
CA ALA A 74 -14.10 -13.27 -7.12
C ALA A 74 -12.87 -13.71 -7.93
N LEU A 75 -11.81 -12.89 -7.96
CA LEU A 75 -10.53 -13.23 -8.61
C LEU A 75 -9.83 -14.43 -7.95
N GLU A 76 -9.85 -14.50 -6.62
CA GLU A 76 -9.26 -15.58 -5.83
C GLU A 76 -9.88 -16.94 -6.17
N ARG A 77 -11.20 -16.95 -6.43
CA ARG A 77 -11.98 -18.14 -6.80
C ARG A 77 -11.93 -18.46 -8.29
N ALA A 78 -12.01 -17.45 -9.15
CA ALA A 78 -12.17 -17.63 -10.60
C ALA A 78 -10.83 -17.85 -11.34
N GLN A 79 -9.72 -17.30 -10.85
CA GLN A 79 -8.44 -17.33 -11.55
C GLN A 79 -7.32 -17.99 -10.71
N PRO A 80 -7.06 -19.30 -10.89
CA PRO A 80 -6.05 -20.03 -10.11
C PRO A 80 -4.65 -19.43 -10.19
N LYS A 81 -4.31 -18.82 -11.34
CA LYS A 81 -3.01 -18.14 -11.56
C LYS A 81 -2.85 -16.86 -10.74
N LEU A 82 -3.96 -16.19 -10.41
CA LEU A 82 -3.97 -14.94 -9.64
C LEU A 82 -4.33 -15.15 -8.17
N LYS A 83 -4.71 -16.36 -7.77
CA LYS A 83 -5.14 -16.70 -6.40
C LYS A 83 -4.20 -16.16 -5.31
N HIS A 84 -2.89 -16.38 -5.45
CA HIS A 84 -1.92 -15.94 -4.45
C HIS A 84 -1.81 -14.41 -4.39
N ALA A 85 -1.83 -13.75 -5.55
CA ALA A 85 -1.83 -12.29 -5.62
C ALA A 85 -3.11 -11.70 -5.03
N ALA A 86 -4.27 -12.27 -5.33
CA ALA A 86 -5.57 -11.86 -4.78
C ALA A 86 -5.58 -11.98 -3.25
N ARG A 87 -5.15 -13.11 -2.68
CA ARG A 87 -5.03 -13.30 -1.22
C ARG A 87 -4.10 -12.29 -0.57
N LYS A 88 -2.96 -11.98 -1.19
CA LYS A 88 -2.01 -10.99 -0.67
C LYS A 88 -2.62 -9.59 -0.68
N SER A 89 -3.36 -9.24 -1.73
CA SER A 89 -4.09 -7.98 -1.80
C SER A 89 -5.19 -7.90 -0.74
N MET A 90 -5.96 -8.98 -0.54
CA MET A 90 -6.98 -9.04 0.53
C MET A 90 -6.37 -8.84 1.92
N ALA A 91 -5.25 -9.51 2.23
CA ALA A 91 -4.55 -9.32 3.50
C ALA A 91 -4.02 -7.88 3.70
N ALA A 92 -3.66 -7.19 2.61
CA ALA A 92 -3.29 -5.79 2.68
C ALA A 92 -4.50 -4.88 2.97
N TYR A 93 -5.67 -5.21 2.41
CA TYR A 93 -6.94 -4.52 2.71
C TYR A 93 -7.33 -4.68 4.18
N GLU A 94 -7.24 -5.90 4.72
CA GLU A 94 -7.53 -6.18 6.14
C GLU A 94 -6.62 -5.33 7.06
N ARG A 95 -5.31 -5.33 6.82
CA ARG A 95 -4.38 -4.50 7.62
C ARG A 95 -4.62 -3.00 7.49
N ALA A 96 -5.03 -2.54 6.31
CA ALA A 96 -5.41 -1.15 6.13
C ALA A 96 -6.68 -0.81 6.90
N ALA A 97 -7.66 -1.72 6.96
CA ALA A 97 -8.87 -1.56 7.75
C ALA A 97 -8.54 -1.45 9.25
N ASP A 98 -7.70 -2.35 9.78
CA ASP A 98 -7.24 -2.30 11.17
C ASP A 98 -6.60 -0.95 11.52
N LEU A 99 -5.80 -0.41 10.59
CA LEU A 99 -5.18 0.91 10.75
C LEU A 99 -6.22 2.03 10.78
N PHE A 100 -7.19 2.02 9.87
CA PHE A 100 -8.27 3.02 9.87
C PHE A 100 -9.08 2.95 11.16
N GLU A 101 -9.41 1.75 11.64
CA GLU A 101 -10.12 1.55 12.91
C GLU A 101 -9.35 2.18 14.08
N TYR A 102 -8.04 1.91 14.17
CA TYR A 102 -7.18 2.52 15.18
C TYR A 102 -7.18 4.05 15.07
N LEU A 103 -7.08 4.62 13.87
CA LEU A 103 -7.05 6.06 13.66
C LEU A 103 -8.37 6.73 14.03
N PHE A 104 -9.52 6.13 13.68
CA PHE A 104 -10.84 6.62 14.07
C PHE A 104 -11.05 6.52 15.59
N ALA A 105 -10.65 5.42 16.22
CA ALA A 105 -10.70 5.26 17.67
C ALA A 105 -9.84 6.30 18.40
N THR A 106 -8.63 6.56 17.89
CA THR A 106 -7.73 7.58 18.44
C THR A 106 -8.33 8.97 18.31
N LYS A 107 -8.94 9.32 17.16
CA LYS A 107 -9.66 10.59 16.97
C LYS A 107 -10.79 10.75 18.00
N ALA A 108 -11.60 9.72 18.20
CA ALA A 108 -12.68 9.74 19.18
C ALA A 108 -12.17 9.93 20.62
N ALA A 109 -11.06 9.27 20.98
CA ALA A 109 -10.43 9.41 22.29
C ALA A 109 -9.85 10.81 22.52
N MET A 110 -9.21 11.42 21.51
CA MET A 110 -8.69 12.79 21.59
C MET A 110 -9.79 13.86 21.65
N GLY A 111 -10.91 13.63 20.95
CA GLY A 111 -12.09 14.51 21.00
C GLY A 111 -12.90 14.41 22.29
N SER A 112 -12.57 13.46 23.16
CA SER A 112 -13.18 13.28 24.47
C SER A 112 -12.15 13.65 25.55
N PRO A 113 -11.80 14.94 25.74
CA PRO A 113 -11.12 15.32 26.96
C PRO A 113 -12.06 14.94 28.10
N SER A 114 -11.52 14.18 29.04
CA SER A 114 -12.13 13.89 30.31
C SER A 114 -12.62 15.18 30.98
N ASP A 115 -13.90 15.53 30.82
CA ASP A 115 -14.67 16.29 31.79
C ASP A 115 -14.97 15.36 32.98
N LYS A 116 -13.89 14.96 33.66
CA LYS A 116 -13.94 14.59 35.07
C LYS A 116 -13.23 15.73 35.79
N ASN A 117 -13.97 16.77 36.13
CA ASN A 117 -13.65 17.56 37.31
C ASN A 117 -13.79 16.62 38.52
N PRO A 118 -12.71 16.30 39.26
CA PRO A 118 -12.83 15.76 40.60
C PRO A 118 -12.79 16.96 41.54
N GLY A 119 -13.90 17.68 41.67
CA GLY A 119 -13.98 18.80 42.61
C GLY A 119 -15.05 19.81 42.27
N GLU A 120 -16.29 19.51 42.64
CA GLU A 120 -17.18 20.41 43.38
C GLU A 120 -18.32 19.60 44.02
#